data_AF-A0A7C6KT52-F1
#
_entry.id   AF-A0A7C6KT52-F1
#
_cell.length_a   1.000
_cell.length_b   1.000
_cell.length_c   1.000
_cell.angle_alpha   90.00
_cell.angle_beta   90.00
_cell.angle_gamma   90.00
#
_symmetry.space_group_name_H-M   'P 1'
#
loop_
_entity.id
_entity.type
_entity.pdbx_description
1 polymer ?
#
loop_
_entity_poly.entity_id
_entity_poly.type
_entity_poly.pdbx_seq_one_letter_code
_entity_poly.pdbx_strand_id
1 'polypeptide(L)'
;MQHLLRTGPDLFLFCVLFYIAAGFLSLVNATDKAVTIKEVSRLAIYVLIYFIAKTEVRSNSDAQKILKIYLLSSLIIACVGLFQYFRTPGEIAATLENPNILGAFLILPFFPALAVALFCRLDLPERVLWGFTAVLMGAAIILTHSRNAFLALVIGLVLLAVIFIKKRLILLLAGAGAVGLSLPLLFSRFSEILNMEMNVSRFKLWQAAWYMIKDHPLLGIGNGNFPVLYNQYVDLHPKELKYFYDVIPVHPHNILVKVQCELGLIGTVAFILLALSLILKYRDFLKFALKNSFNEWFYKGFAVSLVVFALMNMVDCFIGTRVELFFWLLLGVQHSFLKTDLMRL
;
A
#
# COMPACT_ATOMS: atom_id res chain seq x y z
N MET A 1 18.30 12.09 -27.84
CA MET A 1 18.07 12.03 -26.38
C MET A 1 17.11 10.90 -25.94
N GLN A 2 16.17 10.46 -26.78
CA GLN A 2 15.30 9.29 -26.51
C GLN A 2 16.00 7.92 -26.62
N HIS A 3 17.23 7.87 -27.15
CA HIS A 3 17.93 6.61 -27.44
C HIS A 3 18.94 6.17 -26.37
N LEU A 4 19.26 7.03 -25.39
CA LEU A 4 20.31 6.80 -24.37
C LEU A 4 19.79 6.15 -23.08
N LEU A 5 18.48 5.94 -22.94
CA LEU A 5 17.86 5.22 -21.81
C LEU A 5 17.76 3.70 -22.03
N ARG A 6 18.35 3.17 -23.13
CA ARG A 6 17.94 1.86 -23.69
C ARG A 6 18.80 0.63 -23.40
N THR A 7 20.00 0.70 -22.80
CA THR A 7 20.84 -0.52 -22.64
C THR A 7 21.78 -0.47 -21.43
N GLY A 8 21.30 -0.01 -20.27
CA GLY A 8 21.91 -0.30 -18.97
C GLY A 8 20.98 -1.18 -18.14
N PRO A 9 21.44 -1.83 -17.05
CA PRO A 9 20.52 -2.41 -16.08
C PRO A 9 19.50 -1.32 -15.68
N ASP A 10 18.24 -1.59 -15.98
CA ASP A 10 17.11 -0.72 -15.67
C ASP A 10 17.23 -0.23 -14.22
N LEU A 11 17.34 1.07 -13.97
CA LEU A 11 17.59 1.65 -12.64
C LEU A 11 16.65 1.04 -11.58
N PHE A 12 15.40 0.79 -11.97
CA PHE A 12 14.43 0.11 -11.12
C PHE A 12 14.85 -1.32 -10.75
N LEU A 13 15.31 -2.12 -11.71
CA LEU A 13 15.82 -3.47 -11.46
C LEU A 13 17.03 -3.41 -10.53
N PHE A 14 17.94 -2.47 -10.74
CA PHE A 14 19.07 -2.25 -9.83
C PHE A 14 18.59 -1.95 -8.41
N CYS A 15 17.64 -1.02 -8.24
CA CYS A 15 17.08 -0.69 -6.92
C CYS A 15 16.39 -1.89 -6.25
N VAL A 16 15.65 -2.71 -7.01
CA VAL A 16 15.00 -3.93 -6.50
C VAL A 16 16.04 -4.94 -6.01
N LEU A 17 17.04 -5.24 -6.84
CA LEU A 17 18.11 -6.17 -6.48
C LEU A 17 18.93 -5.66 -5.29
N PHE A 18 19.19 -4.35 -5.24
CA PHE A 18 19.88 -3.72 -4.12
C PHE A 18 19.07 -3.83 -2.83
N TYR A 19 17.75 -3.63 -2.87
CA TYR A 19 16.90 -3.79 -1.69
C TYR A 19 16.82 -5.24 -1.22
N ILE A 20 16.73 -6.22 -2.13
CA ILE A 20 16.79 -7.65 -1.78
C ILE A 20 18.17 -8.00 -1.18
N ALA A 21 19.25 -7.49 -1.77
CA ALA A 21 20.61 -7.70 -1.27
C ALA A 21 20.81 -7.10 0.13
N ALA A 22 20.27 -5.90 0.38
CA ALA A 22 20.26 -5.29 1.72
C ALA A 22 19.46 -6.15 2.71
N GLY A 23 18.34 -6.74 2.27
CA GLY A 23 17.58 -7.73 3.03
C GLY A 23 18.43 -8.92 3.46
N PHE A 24 19.16 -9.55 2.53
CA PHE A 24 20.08 -10.64 2.87
C PHE A 24 21.26 -10.18 3.72
N LEU A 25 21.79 -8.98 3.50
CA LEU A 25 22.90 -8.44 4.29
C LEU A 25 22.52 -8.27 5.76
N SER A 26 21.24 -7.98 6.05
CA SER A 26 20.73 -7.90 7.44
C SER A 26 20.83 -9.23 8.21
N LEU A 27 21.02 -10.38 7.54
CA LEU A 27 21.24 -11.68 8.20
C LEU A 27 22.48 -11.72 9.09
N VAL A 28 23.45 -10.84 8.85
CA VAL A 28 24.68 -10.75 9.65
C VAL A 28 24.35 -10.45 11.12
N ASN A 29 23.34 -9.61 11.36
CA ASN A 29 22.93 -9.17 12.69
C ASN A 29 21.63 -9.82 13.19
N ALA A 30 21.01 -10.70 12.40
CA ALA A 30 19.72 -11.29 12.73
C ALA A 30 19.82 -12.27 13.90
N THR A 31 19.05 -12.03 14.96
CA THR A 31 18.88 -12.95 16.09
C THR A 31 18.20 -14.24 15.65
N ASP A 32 17.07 -14.13 14.96
CA ASP A 32 16.39 -15.21 14.26
C ASP A 32 16.60 -15.08 12.74
N LYS A 33 17.54 -15.88 12.24
CA LYS A 33 17.88 -15.93 10.81
C LYS A 33 16.76 -16.55 9.97
N ALA A 34 15.97 -17.46 10.52
CA ALA A 34 14.89 -18.12 9.78
C ALA A 34 13.77 -17.12 9.45
N VAL A 35 13.45 -16.22 10.40
CA VAL A 35 12.52 -15.11 10.18
C VAL A 35 13.02 -14.19 9.07
N THR A 36 14.28 -13.78 9.10
CA THR A 36 14.85 -12.93 8.03
C THR A 36 14.84 -13.61 6.67
N ILE A 37 15.23 -14.88 6.58
CA ILE A 37 15.17 -15.65 5.33
C ILE A 37 13.73 -15.70 4.80
N LYS A 38 12.74 -15.93 5.68
CA LYS A 38 11.33 -15.97 5.30
C LYS A 38 10.86 -14.62 4.75
N GLU A 39 11.16 -13.51 5.40
CA GLU A 39 10.73 -12.17 4.96
C GLU A 39 11.40 -11.75 3.64
N VAL A 40 12.71 -11.98 3.49
CA VAL A 40 13.43 -11.68 2.25
C VAL A 40 12.96 -12.57 1.10
N SER A 41 12.71 -13.85 1.36
CA SER A 41 12.15 -14.77 0.36
C SER A 41 10.75 -14.37 -0.08
N ARG A 42 9.91 -13.89 0.86
CA ARG A 42 8.57 -13.38 0.55
C ARG A 42 8.63 -12.20 -0.41
N LEU A 43 9.49 -11.22 -0.12
CA LEU A 43 9.74 -10.08 -1.01
C LEU A 43 10.22 -10.54 -2.40
N ALA A 44 11.18 -11.47 -2.45
CA ALA A 44 11.68 -12.00 -3.71
C ALA A 44 10.57 -12.68 -4.53
N ILE A 45 9.67 -13.45 -3.90
CA ILE A 45 8.52 -14.07 -4.56
C ILE A 45 7.57 -13.00 -5.13
N TYR A 46 7.30 -11.92 -4.39
CA TYR A 46 6.44 -10.84 -4.91
C TYR A 46 7.08 -10.11 -6.08
N VAL A 47 8.38 -9.88 -6.04
CA VAL A 47 9.16 -9.34 -7.16
C VAL A 47 9.15 -10.28 -8.37
N LEU A 48 9.20 -11.60 -8.18
CA LEU A 48 9.06 -12.57 -9.28
C LEU A 48 7.70 -12.45 -9.96
N ILE A 49 6.63 -12.23 -9.20
CA ILE A 49 5.27 -12.03 -9.73
C ILE A 49 5.20 -10.75 -10.58
N TYR A 50 5.90 -9.69 -10.16
CA TYR A 50 6.08 -8.50 -10.99
C TYR A 50 6.75 -8.83 -12.34
N PHE A 51 7.82 -9.65 -12.36
CA PHE A 51 8.49 -10.03 -13.60
C PHE A 51 7.61 -10.89 -14.49
N ILE A 52 6.91 -11.88 -13.93
CA ILE A 52 5.96 -12.73 -14.66
C ILE A 52 4.89 -11.86 -15.34
N ALA A 53 4.28 -10.93 -14.59
CA ALA A 53 3.28 -10.04 -15.16
C ALA A 53 3.86 -9.12 -16.23
N LYS A 54 5.09 -8.60 -16.04
CA LYS A 54 5.78 -7.77 -17.04
C LYS A 54 6.09 -8.54 -18.33
N THR A 55 6.40 -9.84 -18.26
CA THR A 55 6.79 -10.64 -19.43
C THR A 55 5.60 -11.27 -20.15
N GLU A 56 4.60 -11.75 -19.41
CA GLU A 56 3.47 -12.50 -19.97
C GLU A 56 2.34 -11.61 -20.51
N VAL A 57 2.22 -10.38 -20.02
CA VAL A 57 1.24 -9.43 -20.57
C VAL A 57 1.75 -8.88 -21.90
N ARG A 58 1.14 -9.34 -23.01
CA ARG A 58 1.58 -9.01 -24.37
C ARG A 58 0.70 -7.97 -25.06
N SER A 59 -0.53 -7.79 -24.61
CA SER A 59 -1.49 -6.88 -25.25
C SER A 59 -2.25 -6.02 -24.24
N ASN A 60 -2.77 -4.89 -24.73
CA ASN A 60 -3.67 -4.03 -23.95
C ASN A 60 -4.92 -4.78 -23.45
N SER A 61 -5.39 -5.77 -24.22
CA SER A 61 -6.54 -6.60 -23.87
C SER A 61 -6.22 -7.54 -22.70
N ASP A 62 -5.04 -8.17 -22.71
CA ASP A 62 -4.61 -9.04 -21.61
C ASP A 62 -4.46 -8.26 -20.31
N ALA A 63 -3.84 -7.07 -20.39
CA ALA A 63 -3.75 -6.17 -19.25
C ALA A 63 -5.14 -5.79 -18.74
N GLN A 64 -6.06 -5.37 -19.62
CA GLN A 64 -7.42 -5.00 -19.24
C GLN A 64 -8.16 -6.16 -18.56
N LYS A 65 -8.01 -7.40 -19.04
CA LYS A 65 -8.59 -8.59 -18.40
C LYS A 65 -8.06 -8.79 -16.99
N ILE A 66 -6.74 -8.71 -16.79
CA ILE A 66 -6.12 -8.85 -15.45
C ILE A 66 -6.64 -7.76 -14.50
N LEU A 67 -6.70 -6.51 -14.97
CA LEU A 67 -7.20 -5.39 -14.16
C LEU A 67 -8.69 -5.56 -13.79
N LYS A 68 -9.53 -6.00 -14.73
CA LYS A 68 -10.95 -6.30 -14.48
C LYS A 68 -11.11 -7.47 -13.49
N ILE A 69 -10.34 -8.54 -13.64
CA ILE A 69 -10.33 -9.68 -12.71
C ILE A 69 -9.94 -9.21 -11.32
N TYR A 70 -8.89 -8.39 -11.20
CA TYR A 70 -8.47 -7.82 -9.92
C TYR A 70 -9.57 -7.00 -9.24
N LEU A 71 -10.28 -6.14 -9.99
CA LEU A 71 -11.42 -5.38 -9.45
C LEU A 71 -12.57 -6.29 -9.01
N LEU A 72 -12.89 -7.32 -9.79
CA LEU A 72 -13.93 -8.30 -9.45
C LEU A 72 -13.55 -9.16 -8.23
N SER A 73 -12.30 -9.60 -8.12
CA SER A 73 -11.82 -10.30 -6.91
C SER A 73 -11.89 -9.41 -5.68
N SER A 74 -11.56 -8.13 -5.84
CA SER A 74 -11.63 -7.16 -4.76
C SER A 74 -13.08 -6.83 -4.36
N LEU A 75 -14.02 -6.86 -5.32
CA LEU A 75 -15.45 -6.79 -5.06
C LEU A 75 -15.93 -7.98 -4.22
N ILE A 76 -15.51 -9.20 -4.56
CA ILE A 76 -15.85 -10.40 -3.78
C ILE A 76 -15.36 -10.25 -2.33
N ILE A 77 -14.12 -9.79 -2.13
CA ILE A 77 -13.56 -9.55 -0.79
C ILE A 77 -14.36 -8.50 -0.03
N ALA A 78 -14.74 -7.40 -0.68
CA ALA A 78 -15.59 -6.38 -0.07
C ALA A 78 -16.96 -6.96 0.34
N CYS A 79 -17.61 -7.74 -0.53
CA CYS A 79 -18.89 -8.40 -0.22
C CYS A 79 -18.76 -9.38 0.96
N VAL A 80 -17.69 -10.17 1.02
CA VAL A 80 -17.43 -11.07 2.15
C VAL A 80 -17.25 -10.28 3.45
N GLY A 81 -16.52 -9.16 3.41
CA GLY A 81 -16.38 -8.27 4.57
C GLY A 81 -17.73 -7.68 5.02
N LEU A 82 -18.53 -7.17 4.08
CA LEU A 82 -19.86 -6.65 4.39
C LEU A 82 -20.77 -7.75 4.96
N PHE A 83 -20.72 -8.97 4.42
CA PHE A 83 -21.48 -10.10 4.94
C PHE A 83 -21.04 -10.50 6.36
N GLN A 84 -19.73 -10.44 6.65
CA GLN A 84 -19.20 -10.68 7.99
C GLN A 84 -19.78 -9.68 9.01
N TYR A 85 -19.88 -8.40 8.65
CA TYR A 85 -20.50 -7.37 9.50
C TYR A 85 -21.93 -7.72 9.94
N PHE A 86 -22.74 -8.25 9.00
CA PHE A 86 -24.12 -8.62 9.30
C PHE A 86 -24.23 -9.84 10.22
N ARG A 87 -23.27 -10.78 10.17
CA ARG A 87 -23.29 -11.98 11.03
C ARG A 87 -22.78 -11.70 12.44
N THR A 88 -21.72 -10.93 12.55
CA THR A 88 -21.08 -10.58 13.81
C THR A 88 -20.81 -9.08 13.77
N PRO A 89 -21.77 -8.25 14.24
CA PRO A 89 -21.60 -6.81 14.28
C PRO A 89 -20.32 -6.45 15.04
N GLY A 90 -19.38 -5.79 14.35
CA GLY A 90 -18.04 -5.54 14.83
C GLY A 90 -17.09 -5.20 13.68
N GLU A 91 -15.79 -5.11 13.97
CA GLU A 91 -14.79 -4.82 12.94
C GLU A 91 -14.71 -5.97 11.91
N ILE A 92 -14.65 -5.61 10.63
CA ILE A 92 -14.55 -6.60 9.54
C ILE A 92 -13.12 -6.79 9.07
N ALA A 93 -12.71 -8.04 8.90
CA ALA A 93 -11.42 -8.43 8.33
C ALA A 93 -11.57 -9.22 7.01
N ALA A 94 -12.79 -9.64 6.67
CA ALA A 94 -13.10 -10.53 5.56
C ALA A 94 -12.23 -11.80 5.62
N THR A 95 -11.54 -12.13 4.52
CA THR A 95 -10.58 -13.25 4.44
C THR A 95 -9.15 -12.85 4.85
N LEU A 96 -8.96 -11.62 5.33
CA LEU A 96 -7.67 -11.09 5.78
C LEU A 96 -7.54 -11.17 7.30
N GLU A 97 -6.30 -11.08 7.78
CA GLU A 97 -5.95 -11.32 9.19
C GLU A 97 -6.47 -10.23 10.14
N ASN A 98 -6.63 -8.99 9.65
CA ASN A 98 -6.99 -7.83 10.48
C ASN A 98 -7.74 -6.77 9.65
N PRO A 99 -8.70 -6.02 10.25
CA PRO A 99 -9.41 -4.91 9.59
C PRO A 99 -8.52 -3.84 8.92
N ASN A 100 -7.38 -3.50 9.52
CA ASN A 100 -6.41 -2.56 8.95
C ASN A 100 -5.83 -3.07 7.62
N ILE A 101 -5.53 -4.38 7.54
CA ILE A 101 -5.02 -5.00 6.32
C ILE A 101 -6.10 -5.01 5.24
N LEU A 102 -7.36 -5.25 5.62
CA LEU A 102 -8.51 -5.15 4.70
C LEU A 102 -8.68 -3.72 4.16
N GLY A 103 -8.61 -2.71 5.03
CA GLY A 103 -8.70 -1.31 4.62
C GLY A 103 -7.57 -0.94 3.65
N ALA A 104 -6.34 -1.32 3.95
CA ALA A 104 -5.19 -1.08 3.08
C ALA A 104 -5.29 -1.83 1.75
N PHE A 105 -5.79 -3.07 1.77
CA PHE A 105 -6.05 -3.86 0.57
C PHE A 105 -7.08 -3.18 -0.34
N LEU A 106 -8.23 -2.76 0.20
CA LEU A 106 -9.35 -2.19 -0.56
C LEU A 106 -9.08 -0.77 -1.08
N ILE A 107 -8.14 -0.03 -0.48
CA ILE A 107 -7.69 1.27 -1.00
C ILE A 107 -6.99 1.14 -2.36
N LEU A 108 -6.25 0.04 -2.60
CA LEU A 108 -5.57 -0.19 -3.89
C LEU A 108 -6.51 -0.29 -5.10
N PRO A 109 -7.62 -1.06 -5.07
CA PRO A 109 -8.60 -1.13 -6.16
C PRO A 109 -9.67 -0.02 -6.13
N PHE A 110 -9.93 0.62 -4.99
CA PHE A 110 -11.00 1.62 -4.84
C PHE A 110 -10.88 2.80 -5.82
N PHE A 111 -9.74 3.50 -5.80
CA PHE A 111 -9.55 4.67 -6.69
C PHE A 111 -9.47 4.31 -8.18
N PRO A 112 -8.83 3.18 -8.59
CA PRO A 112 -8.96 2.68 -9.95
C PRO A 112 -10.42 2.44 -10.38
N ALA A 113 -11.22 1.73 -9.57
CA ALA A 113 -12.62 1.46 -9.89
C ALA A 113 -13.43 2.76 -10.02
N LEU A 114 -13.23 3.69 -9.08
CA LEU A 114 -13.91 4.99 -9.07
C LEU A 114 -13.50 5.85 -10.28
N ALA A 115 -12.21 5.93 -10.59
CA ALA A 115 -11.70 6.71 -11.72
C ALA A 115 -12.21 6.15 -13.06
N VAL A 116 -12.21 4.82 -13.21
CA VAL A 116 -12.78 4.15 -14.38
C VAL A 116 -14.27 4.48 -14.51
N ALA A 117 -15.07 4.34 -13.45
CA ALA A 117 -16.51 4.59 -13.49
C ALA A 117 -16.85 6.05 -13.86
N LEU A 118 -16.10 7.01 -13.30
CA LEU A 118 -16.38 8.44 -13.46
C LEU A 118 -15.86 9.03 -14.78
N PHE A 119 -14.69 8.61 -15.24
CA PHE A 119 -13.98 9.31 -16.32
C PHE A 119 -13.80 8.48 -17.59
N CYS A 120 -13.81 7.16 -17.49
CA CYS A 120 -13.74 6.32 -18.68
C CYS A 120 -15.06 6.42 -19.47
N ARG A 121 -14.94 6.45 -20.81
CA ARG A 121 -16.09 6.31 -21.70
C ARG A 121 -16.45 4.84 -21.78
N LEU A 122 -17.48 4.46 -21.03
CA LEU A 122 -17.99 3.10 -20.92
C LEU A 122 -19.47 3.08 -21.30
N ASP A 123 -19.97 1.90 -21.68
CA ASP A 123 -21.39 1.61 -21.72
C ASP A 123 -21.99 1.66 -20.31
N LEU A 124 -23.31 1.86 -20.23
CA LEU A 124 -24.00 2.04 -18.95
C LEU A 124 -23.83 0.84 -18.00
N PRO A 125 -23.95 -0.43 -18.46
CA PRO A 125 -23.72 -1.59 -17.60
C PRO A 125 -22.32 -1.63 -16.98
N GLU A 126 -21.28 -1.42 -17.78
CA GLU A 126 -19.90 -1.44 -17.28
C GLU A 126 -19.63 -0.26 -16.33
N ARG A 127 -20.15 0.93 -16.62
CA ARG A 127 -20.08 2.08 -15.70
C ARG A 127 -20.76 1.79 -14.37
N VAL A 128 -21.96 1.21 -14.39
CA VAL A 128 -22.71 0.86 -13.17
C VAL A 128 -21.97 -0.20 -12.37
N LEU A 129 -21.39 -1.21 -13.02
CA LEU A 129 -20.60 -2.25 -12.36
C LEU A 129 -19.42 -1.67 -11.58
N TRP A 130 -18.60 -0.82 -12.21
CA TRP A 130 -17.44 -0.25 -11.53
C TRP A 130 -17.80 0.81 -10.49
N GLY A 131 -18.87 1.57 -10.72
CA GLY A 131 -19.43 2.50 -9.73
C GLY A 131 -19.93 1.77 -8.50
N PHE A 132 -20.73 0.71 -8.68
CA PHE A 132 -21.21 -0.15 -7.61
C PHE A 132 -20.07 -0.83 -6.86
N THR A 133 -19.05 -1.30 -7.59
CA THR A 133 -17.83 -1.88 -7.03
C THR A 133 -17.12 -0.89 -6.10
N ALA A 134 -16.90 0.34 -6.55
CA ALA A 134 -16.30 1.39 -5.73
C ALA A 134 -17.13 1.70 -4.48
N VAL A 135 -18.47 1.76 -4.60
CA VAL A 135 -19.36 1.99 -3.46
C VAL A 135 -19.24 0.88 -2.41
N LEU A 136 -19.27 -0.39 -2.81
CA LEU A 136 -19.14 -1.50 -1.87
C LEU A 136 -17.76 -1.55 -1.21
N MET A 137 -16.69 -1.27 -1.96
CA MET A 137 -15.34 -1.14 -1.40
C MET A 137 -15.26 0.01 -0.39
N GLY A 138 -15.84 1.18 -0.72
CA GLY A 138 -15.88 2.32 0.19
C GLY A 138 -16.65 2.02 1.48
N ALA A 139 -17.80 1.35 1.37
CA ALA A 139 -18.58 0.91 2.52
C ALA A 139 -17.78 -0.08 3.39
N ALA A 140 -17.13 -1.07 2.78
CA ALA A 140 -16.28 -2.01 3.50
C ALA A 140 -15.11 -1.30 4.20
N ILE A 141 -14.43 -0.35 3.53
CA ILE A 141 -13.36 0.46 4.16
C ILE A 141 -13.87 1.18 5.42
N ILE A 142 -15.04 1.83 5.36
CA ILE A 142 -15.62 2.53 6.52
C ILE A 142 -15.94 1.56 7.67
N LEU A 143 -16.46 0.38 7.33
CA LEU A 143 -16.83 -0.66 8.30
C LEU A 143 -15.62 -1.43 8.86
N THR A 144 -14.43 -1.31 8.26
CA THR A 144 -13.20 -1.82 8.91
C THR A 144 -12.88 -1.12 10.23
N HIS A 145 -13.45 0.07 10.45
CA HIS A 145 -13.14 0.93 11.60
C HIS A 145 -11.67 1.34 11.72
N SER A 146 -10.86 1.10 10.67
CA SER A 146 -9.48 1.54 10.59
C SER A 146 -9.41 3.05 10.35
N ARG A 147 -8.93 3.81 11.34
CA ARG A 147 -8.70 5.26 11.22
C ARG A 147 -7.77 5.60 10.06
N ASN A 148 -6.74 4.78 9.86
CA ASN A 148 -5.77 4.97 8.80
C ASN A 148 -6.40 4.78 7.41
N ALA A 149 -7.19 3.72 7.22
CA ALA A 149 -7.87 3.48 5.95
C ALA A 149 -8.94 4.55 5.65
N PHE A 150 -9.66 5.02 6.68
CA PHE A 150 -10.62 6.11 6.55
C PHE A 150 -9.94 7.42 6.12
N LEU A 151 -8.84 7.80 6.78
CA LEU A 151 -8.09 9.01 6.40
C LEU A 151 -7.54 8.91 4.97
N ALA A 152 -7.02 7.75 4.59
CA ALA A 152 -6.56 7.48 3.23
C ALA A 152 -7.68 7.61 2.19
N LEU A 153 -8.88 7.12 2.51
CA LEU A 153 -10.07 7.27 1.67
C LEU A 153 -10.40 8.76 1.45
N VAL A 154 -10.46 9.55 2.53
CA VAL A 154 -10.76 10.99 2.46
C VAL A 154 -9.70 11.74 1.66
N ILE A 155 -8.42 11.57 2.00
CA ILE A 155 -7.31 12.23 1.31
C ILE A 155 -7.31 11.85 -0.17
N GLY A 156 -7.51 10.58 -0.50
CA GLY A 156 -7.51 10.12 -1.89
C GLY A 156 -8.70 10.66 -2.69
N LEU A 157 -9.88 10.79 -2.08
CA LEU A 157 -11.04 11.43 -2.73
C LEU A 157 -10.75 12.91 -3.03
N VAL A 158 -10.11 13.63 -2.09
CA VAL A 158 -9.66 15.01 -2.32
C VAL A 158 -8.64 15.07 -3.44
N LEU A 159 -7.62 14.20 -3.44
CA LEU A 159 -6.60 14.15 -4.49
C LEU A 159 -7.22 13.87 -5.87
N LEU A 160 -8.11 12.88 -5.97
CA LEU A 160 -8.81 12.55 -7.20
C LEU A 160 -9.65 13.75 -7.70
N ALA A 161 -10.33 14.46 -6.81
CA ALA A 161 -11.12 15.64 -7.15
C ALA A 161 -10.25 16.82 -7.61
N VAL A 162 -9.14 17.11 -6.91
CA VAL A 162 -8.21 18.19 -7.25
C VAL A 162 -7.54 17.93 -8.61
N ILE A 163 -7.09 16.71 -8.85
CA ILE A 163 -6.34 16.35 -10.05
C ILE A 163 -7.26 16.33 -11.28
N PHE A 164 -8.43 15.69 -11.19
CA PHE A 164 -9.25 15.37 -12.37
C PHE A 164 -10.52 16.20 -12.52
N ILE A 165 -11.03 16.79 -11.43
CA ILE A 165 -12.39 17.37 -11.43
C ILE A 165 -12.40 18.90 -11.37
N LYS A 166 -11.29 19.55 -10.97
CA LYS A 166 -10.94 21.01 -10.92
C LYS A 166 -12.06 22.02 -10.60
N LYS A 167 -13.22 21.98 -11.26
CA LYS A 167 -14.43 22.82 -11.07
C LYS A 167 -15.53 22.22 -10.18
N ARG A 168 -15.57 20.91 -9.91
CA ARG A 168 -16.58 20.28 -9.00
C ARG A 168 -16.02 19.84 -7.64
N LEU A 169 -14.82 20.33 -7.30
CA LEU A 169 -14.19 20.11 -6.00
C LEU A 169 -15.13 20.53 -4.85
N ILE A 170 -15.88 21.62 -5.03
CA ILE A 170 -16.85 22.13 -4.06
C ILE A 170 -18.01 21.15 -3.86
N LEU A 171 -18.54 20.52 -4.92
CA LEU A 171 -19.65 19.55 -4.81
C LEU A 171 -19.22 18.25 -4.14
N LEU A 172 -17.98 17.80 -4.38
CA LEU A 172 -17.43 16.60 -3.74
C LEU A 172 -17.03 16.84 -2.29
N LEU A 173 -16.43 17.99 -1.98
CA LEU A 173 -16.15 18.40 -0.60
C LEU A 173 -17.45 18.66 0.18
N ALA A 174 -18.47 19.24 -0.46
CA ALA A 174 -19.79 19.43 0.14
C ALA A 174 -20.52 18.09 0.34
N GLY A 175 -20.43 17.16 -0.61
CA GLY A 175 -21.00 15.81 -0.48
C GLY A 175 -20.29 14.97 0.60
N ALA A 176 -18.96 14.96 0.60
CA ALA A 176 -18.16 14.27 1.60
C ALA A 176 -18.33 14.90 3.00
N GLY A 177 -18.42 16.23 3.08
CA GLY A 177 -18.72 16.96 4.31
C GLY A 177 -20.14 16.68 4.81
N ALA A 178 -21.14 16.65 3.93
CA ALA A 178 -22.52 16.33 4.29
C ALA A 178 -22.67 14.88 4.78
N VAL A 179 -22.02 13.91 4.13
CA VAL A 179 -21.99 12.51 4.58
C VAL A 179 -21.20 12.37 5.88
N GLY A 180 -20.07 13.08 6.00
CA GLY A 180 -19.23 13.13 7.20
C GLY A 180 -19.94 13.69 8.43
N LEU A 181 -20.74 14.73 8.25
CA LEU A 181 -21.52 15.38 9.31
C LEU A 181 -22.82 14.65 9.63
N SER A 182 -23.40 13.90 8.69
CA SER A 182 -24.68 13.20 8.89
C SER A 182 -24.54 11.79 9.47
N LEU A 183 -23.33 11.23 9.53
CA LEU A 183 -23.06 9.93 10.14
C LEU A 183 -22.40 10.11 11.51
N PRO A 184 -23.10 9.86 12.63
CA PRO A 184 -22.52 9.90 13.98
C PRO A 184 -21.26 9.04 14.10
N LEU A 185 -21.23 7.93 13.35
CA LEU A 185 -20.10 7.02 13.23
C LEU A 185 -18.85 7.69 12.61
N LEU A 186 -18.98 8.72 11.78
CA LEU A 186 -17.83 9.44 11.21
C LEU A 186 -17.36 10.56 12.14
N PHE A 187 -18.29 11.20 12.86
CA PHE A 187 -17.96 12.26 13.83
C PHE A 187 -17.19 11.72 15.04
N SER A 188 -17.61 10.57 15.58
CA SER A 188 -16.86 9.87 16.63
C SER A 188 -15.47 9.41 16.19
N ARG A 189 -15.25 9.21 14.88
CA ARG A 189 -13.95 8.82 14.33
C ARG A 189 -12.99 9.99 14.26
N PHE A 190 -13.47 11.19 13.92
CA PHE A 190 -12.65 12.39 13.95
C PHE A 190 -12.16 12.70 15.38
N SER A 191 -13.02 12.55 16.39
CA SER A 191 -12.61 12.74 17.79
C SER A 191 -11.64 11.67 18.28
N GLU A 192 -11.83 10.41 17.86
CA GLU A 192 -10.92 9.30 18.13
C GLU A 192 -9.52 9.47 17.51
N ILE A 193 -9.42 10.03 16.30
CA ILE A 193 -8.12 10.35 15.65
C ILE A 193 -7.34 11.39 16.46
N LEU A 194 -8.04 12.35 17.07
CA LEU A 194 -7.45 13.42 17.88
C LEU A 194 -7.11 13.00 19.31
N ASN A 195 -7.55 11.80 19.75
CA ASN A 195 -7.28 11.33 21.10
C ASN A 195 -5.84 10.81 21.23
N MET A 196 -5.01 11.54 21.99
CA MET A 196 -3.58 11.27 22.15
C MET A 196 -3.27 10.03 23.01
N GLU A 197 -4.17 9.60 23.90
CA GLU A 197 -3.92 8.48 24.82
C GLU A 197 -3.72 7.15 24.06
N MET A 198 -4.42 6.94 22.95
CA MET A 198 -4.25 5.75 22.10
C MET A 198 -2.91 5.74 21.33
N ASN A 199 -2.28 6.90 21.14
CA ASN A 199 -1.02 7.04 20.42
C ASN A 199 0.22 6.83 21.31
N VAL A 200 0.07 6.87 22.65
CA VAL A 200 1.15 6.59 23.61
C VAL A 200 1.80 5.23 23.34
N SER A 201 0.98 4.26 22.96
CA SER A 201 1.40 2.92 22.56
C SER A 201 2.44 2.95 21.42
N ARG A 202 2.17 3.72 20.35
CA ARG A 202 3.05 3.88 19.18
C ARG A 202 4.35 4.61 19.50
N PHE A 203 4.30 5.64 20.35
CA PHE A 203 5.50 6.37 20.76
C PHE A 203 6.52 5.45 21.46
N LYS A 204 6.05 4.55 22.33
CA LYS A 204 6.91 3.56 22.97
C LYS A 204 7.48 2.54 21.99
N LEU A 205 6.71 2.12 20.98
CA LEU A 205 7.23 1.26 19.91
C LEU A 205 8.33 1.95 19.10
N TRP A 206 8.16 3.24 18.80
CA TRP A 206 9.17 4.02 18.11
C TRP A 206 10.42 4.21 18.96
N GLN A 207 10.25 4.40 20.27
CA GLN A 207 11.35 4.49 21.22
C GLN A 207 12.11 3.17 21.31
N ALA A 208 11.42 2.02 21.37
CA ALA A 208 12.04 0.70 21.32
C ALA A 208 12.82 0.50 20.00
N ALA A 209 12.22 0.85 18.86
CA ALA A 209 12.88 0.80 17.57
C ALA A 209 14.11 1.74 17.52
N TRP A 210 14.04 2.90 18.17
CA TRP A 210 15.15 3.84 18.24
C TRP A 210 16.33 3.30 19.02
N TYR A 211 16.09 2.55 20.11
CA TYR A 211 17.16 1.82 20.81
C TYR A 211 17.82 0.79 19.90
N MET A 212 17.02 -0.02 19.19
CA MET A 212 17.54 -0.98 18.21
C MET A 212 18.34 -0.31 17.08
N ILE A 213 17.89 0.85 16.59
CA ILE A 213 18.58 1.63 15.56
C ILE A 213 19.93 2.16 16.09
N LYS A 214 20.00 2.61 17.34
CA LYS A 214 21.26 3.08 17.94
C LYS A 214 22.28 1.96 18.07
N ASP A 215 21.82 0.76 18.43
CA ASP A 215 22.70 -0.39 18.63
C ASP A 215 23.15 -0.99 17.28
N HIS A 216 22.31 -0.91 16.24
CA HIS A 216 22.58 -1.49 14.92
C HIS A 216 22.31 -0.53 13.73
N PRO A 217 22.99 0.62 13.64
CA PRO A 217 22.60 1.70 12.72
C PRO A 217 22.82 1.39 11.23
N LEU A 218 23.80 0.54 10.89
CA LEU A 218 24.22 0.32 9.50
C LEU A 218 23.47 -0.84 8.82
N LEU A 219 23.38 -2.00 9.47
CA LEU A 219 22.80 -3.22 8.91
C LEU A 219 21.47 -3.63 9.56
N GLY A 220 21.05 -2.91 10.61
CA GLY A 220 19.86 -3.23 11.38
C GLY A 220 19.98 -4.52 12.18
N ILE A 221 18.85 -4.95 12.74
CA ILE A 221 18.71 -6.15 13.58
C ILE A 221 18.29 -7.41 12.80
N GLY A 222 18.20 -7.34 11.47
CA GLY A 222 17.66 -8.41 10.62
C GLY A 222 16.21 -8.18 10.23
N ASN A 223 15.88 -8.38 8.94
CA ASN A 223 14.50 -8.26 8.45
C ASN A 223 13.54 -9.13 9.27
N GLY A 224 12.43 -8.55 9.74
CA GLY A 224 11.43 -9.22 10.56
C GLY A 224 11.80 -9.52 12.02
N ASN A 225 12.99 -9.12 12.49
CA ASN A 225 13.43 -9.39 13.87
C ASN A 225 12.93 -8.37 14.91
N PHE A 226 12.22 -7.30 14.52
CA PHE A 226 11.62 -6.38 15.48
C PHE A 226 10.80 -7.07 16.58
N PRO A 227 9.81 -7.94 16.26
CA PRO A 227 9.06 -8.66 17.30
C PRO A 227 9.91 -9.64 18.10
N VAL A 228 11.01 -10.17 17.53
CA VAL A 228 11.91 -11.12 18.21
C VAL A 228 12.67 -10.43 19.33
N LEU A 229 13.15 -9.21 19.08
CA LEU A 229 13.97 -8.44 20.02
C LEU A 229 13.15 -7.49 20.91
N TYR A 230 11.88 -7.25 20.60
CA TYR A 230 11.07 -6.25 21.31
C TYR A 230 11.10 -6.40 22.84
N ASN A 231 10.79 -7.59 23.35
CA ASN A 231 10.75 -7.81 24.81
C ASN A 231 12.12 -7.65 25.47
N GLN A 232 13.20 -8.07 24.80
CA GLN A 232 14.55 -7.87 25.31
C GLN A 232 14.86 -6.39 25.51
N TYR A 233 14.51 -5.53 24.54
CA TYR A 233 14.70 -4.09 24.68
C TYR A 233 13.79 -3.46 25.74
N VAL A 234 12.56 -3.97 25.91
CA VAL A 234 11.66 -3.56 27.01
C VAL A 234 12.30 -3.88 28.37
N ASP A 235 12.89 -5.05 28.52
CA ASP A 235 13.56 -5.48 29.77
C ASP A 235 14.83 -4.67 30.06
N LEU A 236 15.55 -4.23 29.03
CA LEU A 236 16.71 -3.34 29.15
C LEU A 236 16.31 -1.89 29.51
N HIS A 237 15.14 -1.42 29.05
CA HIS A 237 14.67 -0.05 29.26
C HIS A 237 13.27 0.03 29.91
N PRO A 238 13.05 -0.61 31.09
CA PRO A 238 11.71 -0.81 31.63
C PRO A 238 11.06 0.50 32.10
N LYS A 239 11.84 1.51 32.50
CA LYS A 239 11.28 2.81 32.92
C LYS A 239 10.59 3.54 31.78
N GLU A 240 11.07 3.35 30.56
CA GLU A 240 10.62 4.09 29.37
C GLU A 240 9.63 3.25 28.55
N LEU A 241 9.95 1.97 28.36
CA LEU A 241 9.23 1.10 27.44
C LEU A 241 8.14 0.26 28.10
N LYS A 242 8.17 0.03 29.43
CA LYS A 242 7.16 -0.80 30.10
C LYS A 242 5.78 -0.18 29.91
N TYR A 243 4.95 -0.90 29.18
CA TYR A 243 3.57 -0.58 28.87
C TYR A 243 2.82 -1.89 28.68
N PHE A 244 1.55 -1.94 29.07
CA PHE A 244 0.73 -3.14 28.92
C PHE A 244 0.38 -3.33 27.44
N TYR A 245 1.20 -4.11 26.74
CA TYR A 245 0.80 -4.78 25.52
C TYR A 245 0.45 -6.23 25.88
N ASP A 246 -0.81 -6.61 25.69
CA ASP A 246 -1.25 -7.99 25.90
C ASP A 246 -0.67 -8.96 24.83
N VAL A 247 -0.16 -8.41 23.73
CA VAL A 247 0.38 -9.15 22.58
C VAL A 247 1.66 -8.49 22.08
N ILE A 248 2.67 -9.30 21.71
CA ILE A 248 3.94 -8.81 21.16
C ILE A 248 3.67 -8.01 19.87
N PRO A 249 4.08 -6.73 19.80
CA PRO A 249 3.93 -5.91 18.61
C PRO A 249 4.71 -6.48 17.43
N VAL A 250 4.05 -6.62 16.28
CA VAL A 250 4.66 -7.19 15.07
C VAL A 250 5.58 -6.22 14.32
N HIS A 251 5.45 -4.91 14.56
CA HIS A 251 6.24 -3.86 13.90
C HIS A 251 6.06 -2.50 14.60
N PRO A 252 6.93 -1.50 14.35
CA PRO A 252 6.83 -0.18 14.97
C PRO A 252 5.71 0.72 14.42
N HIS A 253 4.84 0.25 13.51
CA HIS A 253 3.77 1.06 12.89
C HIS A 253 4.26 2.33 12.18
N ASN A 254 5.45 2.26 11.58
CA ASN A 254 5.96 3.23 10.61
C ASN A 254 6.98 2.51 9.74
N ILE A 255 6.74 2.46 8.43
CA ILE A 255 7.58 1.66 7.53
C ILE A 255 9.04 2.14 7.50
N LEU A 256 9.30 3.45 7.61
CA LEU A 256 10.65 3.99 7.57
C LEU A 256 11.41 3.62 8.85
N VAL A 257 10.74 3.70 10.00
CA VAL A 257 11.29 3.25 11.28
C VAL A 257 11.55 1.75 11.25
N LYS A 258 10.62 0.95 10.69
CA LYS A 258 10.79 -0.50 10.53
C LYS A 258 12.00 -0.82 9.65
N VAL A 259 12.08 -0.23 8.46
CA VAL A 259 13.17 -0.46 7.51
C VAL A 259 14.51 -0.06 8.12
N GLN A 260 14.61 1.12 8.75
CA GLN A 260 15.84 1.56 9.39
C GLN A 260 16.23 0.67 10.58
N CYS A 261 15.26 0.23 11.38
CA CYS A 261 15.51 -0.66 12.52
C CYS A 261 15.99 -2.05 12.05
N GLU A 262 15.30 -2.65 11.09
CA GLU A 262 15.54 -4.04 10.70
C GLU A 262 16.64 -4.21 9.64
N LEU A 263 16.81 -3.24 8.73
CA LEU A 263 17.76 -3.31 7.62
C LEU A 263 18.88 -2.26 7.71
N GLY A 264 18.82 -1.35 8.69
CA GLY A 264 19.81 -0.31 8.88
C GLY A 264 19.84 0.74 7.77
N LEU A 265 20.87 1.59 7.81
CA LEU A 265 21.08 2.66 6.85
C LEU A 265 21.15 2.14 5.41
N ILE A 266 21.80 0.98 5.19
CA ILE A 266 21.92 0.39 3.84
C ILE A 266 20.54 0.03 3.29
N GLY A 267 19.70 -0.62 4.10
CA GLY A 267 18.33 -0.94 3.72
C GLY A 267 17.46 0.29 3.50
N THR A 268 17.59 1.32 4.33
CA THR A 268 16.86 2.59 4.18
C THR A 268 17.21 3.28 2.87
N VAL A 269 18.49 3.37 2.53
CA VAL A 269 18.93 3.94 1.24
C VAL A 269 18.36 3.12 0.08
N ALA A 270 18.44 1.79 0.15
CA ALA A 270 17.88 0.91 -0.87
C ALA A 270 16.35 1.09 -1.03
N PHE A 271 15.62 1.21 0.08
CA PHE A 271 14.18 1.44 0.09
C PHE A 271 13.79 2.79 -0.54
N ILE A 272 14.51 3.87 -0.18
CA ILE A 272 14.29 5.20 -0.75
C ILE A 272 14.59 5.21 -2.25
N LEU A 273 15.70 4.62 -2.69
CA LEU A 273 16.05 4.51 -4.11
C LEU A 273 15.01 3.71 -4.90
N LEU A 274 14.49 2.62 -4.31
CA LEU A 274 13.40 1.85 -4.90
C LEU A 274 12.13 2.71 -5.07
N ALA A 275 11.70 3.40 -4.00
CA ALA A 275 10.54 4.28 -4.04
C ALA A 275 10.70 5.42 -5.08
N LEU A 276 11.86 6.05 -5.15
CA LEU A 276 12.15 7.09 -6.16
C LEU A 276 12.13 6.53 -7.58
N SER A 277 12.74 5.37 -7.81
CA SER A 277 12.75 4.73 -9.13
C SER A 277 11.33 4.35 -9.60
N LEU A 278 10.46 3.93 -8.67
CA LEU A 278 9.05 3.68 -8.92
C LEU A 278 8.31 4.95 -9.32
N ILE A 279 8.48 6.04 -8.58
CA ILE A 279 7.84 7.33 -8.88
C ILE A 279 8.23 7.82 -10.28
N LEU A 280 9.52 7.76 -10.61
CA LEU A 280 10.04 8.19 -11.92
C LEU A 280 9.42 7.36 -13.06
N LYS A 281 9.42 6.03 -12.92
CA LYS A 281 8.80 5.14 -13.90
C LYS A 281 7.30 5.34 -14.04
N TYR A 282 6.62 5.52 -12.92
CA TYR A 282 5.18 5.70 -12.92
C TYR A 282 4.79 6.99 -13.63
N ARG A 283 5.54 8.07 -13.39
CA ARG A 283 5.40 9.35 -14.10
C ARG A 283 5.58 9.16 -15.61
N ASP A 284 6.63 8.46 -16.02
CA ASP A 284 6.92 8.28 -17.45
C ASP A 284 5.85 7.41 -18.12
N PHE A 285 5.37 6.37 -17.44
CA PHE A 285 4.24 5.56 -17.89
C PHE A 285 2.96 6.39 -18.09
N LEU A 286 2.56 7.21 -17.11
CA LEU A 286 1.36 8.05 -17.23
C LEU A 286 1.46 9.08 -18.37
N LYS A 287 2.68 9.51 -18.74
CA LYS A 287 2.91 10.48 -19.82
C LYS A 287 2.91 9.84 -21.21
N PHE A 288 3.47 8.64 -21.34
CA PHE A 288 3.83 8.10 -22.65
C PHE A 288 3.07 6.83 -23.06
N ALA A 289 2.56 6.02 -22.11
CA ALA A 289 2.03 4.69 -22.41
C ALA A 289 0.50 4.64 -22.56
N LEU A 290 -0.21 5.70 -22.17
CA LEU A 290 -1.66 5.66 -22.00
C LEU A 290 -2.37 6.62 -22.95
N LYS A 291 -3.26 6.05 -23.79
CA LYS A 291 -4.16 6.79 -24.68
C LYS A 291 -5.62 6.40 -24.38
N ASN A 292 -6.40 7.39 -23.94
CA ASN A 292 -7.79 7.39 -23.45
C ASN A 292 -8.51 6.03 -23.42
N SER A 293 -8.06 5.11 -22.56
CA SER A 293 -8.55 3.73 -22.47
C SER A 293 -8.89 3.34 -21.03
N PHE A 294 -9.52 2.18 -20.84
CA PHE A 294 -9.77 1.62 -19.50
C PHE A 294 -8.50 1.58 -18.65
N ASN A 295 -7.40 1.09 -19.22
CA ASN A 295 -6.11 0.95 -18.54
C ASN A 295 -5.59 2.32 -18.09
N GLU A 296 -5.81 3.38 -18.89
CA GLU A 296 -5.40 4.73 -18.51
C GLU A 296 -6.10 5.23 -17.24
N TRP A 297 -7.43 5.14 -17.21
CA TRP A 297 -8.20 5.61 -16.07
C TRP A 297 -7.99 4.73 -14.85
N PHE A 298 -7.80 3.42 -15.04
CA PHE A 298 -7.39 2.51 -13.97
C PHE A 298 -6.08 2.98 -13.34
N TYR A 299 -5.03 3.19 -14.13
CA TYR A 299 -3.72 3.57 -13.59
C TYR A 299 -3.70 5.02 -13.09
N LYS A 300 -4.48 5.94 -13.65
CA LYS A 300 -4.65 7.28 -13.05
C LYS A 300 -5.28 7.20 -11.66
N GLY A 301 -6.28 6.34 -11.46
CA GLY A 301 -6.83 6.04 -10.15
C GLY A 301 -5.83 5.32 -9.25
N PHE A 302 -5.07 4.36 -9.79
CA PHE A 302 -4.03 3.64 -9.04
C PHE A 302 -2.93 4.59 -8.56
N ALA A 303 -2.61 5.65 -9.28
CA ALA A 303 -1.68 6.69 -8.84
C ALA A 303 -2.14 7.34 -7.53
N VAL A 304 -3.45 7.61 -7.40
CA VAL A 304 -4.05 8.13 -6.16
C VAL A 304 -3.92 7.09 -5.05
N SER A 305 -4.26 5.83 -5.33
CA SER A 305 -4.08 4.72 -4.38
C SER A 305 -2.64 4.58 -3.90
N LEU A 306 -1.65 4.72 -4.78
CA LEU A 306 -0.22 4.64 -4.41
C LEU A 306 0.19 5.74 -3.44
N VAL A 307 -0.28 6.98 -3.67
CA VAL A 307 0.01 8.11 -2.77
C VAL A 307 -0.61 7.86 -1.40
N VAL A 308 -1.89 7.51 -1.33
CA VAL A 308 -2.54 7.30 -0.03
C VAL A 308 -2.05 6.04 0.66
N PHE A 309 -1.70 4.99 -0.07
CA PHE A 309 -1.09 3.78 0.48
C PHE A 309 0.30 4.08 1.05
N ALA A 310 1.09 4.93 0.41
CA ALA A 310 2.36 5.40 0.96
C ALA A 310 2.15 6.17 2.28
N LEU A 311 1.15 7.06 2.34
CA LEU A 311 0.77 7.77 3.57
C LEU A 311 0.32 6.80 4.67
N MET A 312 -0.47 5.79 4.31
CA MET A 312 -0.90 4.75 5.24
C MET A 312 0.29 4.01 5.87
N ASN A 313 1.36 3.76 5.10
CA ASN A 313 2.60 3.15 5.58
C ASN A 313 3.50 4.11 6.39
N MET A 314 3.23 5.42 6.41
CA MET A 314 3.93 6.34 7.32
C MET A 314 3.43 6.22 8.77
N VAL A 315 2.19 5.74 8.94
CA VAL A 315 1.53 5.61 10.25
C VAL A 315 1.17 4.15 10.58
N ASP A 316 1.60 3.20 9.74
CA ASP A 316 1.47 1.76 9.94
C ASP A 316 2.47 1.00 9.05
N CYS A 317 2.44 -0.34 8.99
CA CYS A 317 3.32 -1.15 8.11
C CYS A 317 2.53 -2.19 7.31
N PHE A 318 2.13 -1.87 6.09
CA PHE A 318 1.41 -2.79 5.19
C PHE A 318 2.33 -3.49 4.19
N ILE A 319 3.51 -2.93 3.92
CA ILE A 319 4.59 -3.58 3.18
C ILE A 319 5.13 -4.74 4.03
N GLY A 320 5.21 -5.95 3.46
CA GLY A 320 5.45 -7.21 4.17
C GLY A 320 4.20 -8.06 4.38
N THR A 321 2.99 -7.51 4.15
CA THR A 321 1.72 -8.25 4.23
C THR A 321 1.30 -8.80 2.85
N ARG A 322 0.20 -9.58 2.83
CA ARG A 322 -0.40 -10.10 1.58
C ARG A 322 -0.84 -9.01 0.60
N VAL A 323 -0.99 -7.76 1.06
CA VAL A 323 -1.36 -6.62 0.21
C VAL A 323 -0.26 -6.30 -0.80
N GLU A 324 1.00 -6.52 -0.42
CA GLU A 324 2.17 -6.20 -1.23
C GLU A 324 2.21 -6.99 -2.55
N LEU A 325 1.70 -8.22 -2.54
CA LEU A 325 1.56 -9.06 -3.74
C LEU A 325 0.84 -8.32 -4.88
N PHE A 326 -0.30 -7.71 -4.56
CA PHE A 326 -1.13 -7.02 -5.57
C PHE A 326 -0.46 -5.75 -6.06
N PHE A 327 0.28 -5.06 -5.19
CA PHE A 327 1.10 -3.92 -5.57
C PHE A 327 2.14 -4.32 -6.63
N TRP A 328 2.92 -5.39 -6.41
CA TRP A 328 3.90 -5.87 -7.38
C TRP A 328 3.27 -6.38 -8.68
N LEU A 329 2.14 -7.10 -8.59
CA LEU A 329 1.37 -7.54 -9.76
C LEU A 329 0.96 -6.37 -10.65
N LEU A 330 0.33 -5.34 -10.07
CA LEU A 330 -0.18 -4.18 -10.82
C LEU A 330 0.94 -3.36 -11.45
N LEU A 331 2.09 -3.23 -10.78
CA LEU A 331 3.31 -2.63 -11.35
C LEU A 331 3.90 -3.45 -12.49
N GLY A 332 3.83 -4.78 -12.41
CA GLY A 332 4.30 -5.68 -13.47
C GLY A 332 3.47 -5.51 -14.75
N VAL A 333 2.14 -5.53 -14.60
CA VAL A 333 1.20 -5.24 -15.69
C VAL A 333 1.47 -3.83 -16.25
N GLN A 334 1.74 -2.83 -15.40
CA GLN A 334 2.04 -1.47 -15.83
C GLN A 334 3.30 -1.39 -16.69
N HIS A 335 4.37 -2.07 -16.27
CA HIS A 335 5.64 -2.03 -16.99
C HIS A 335 5.63 -2.87 -18.27
N SER A 336 4.63 -3.74 -18.47
CA SER A 336 4.44 -4.46 -19.74
C SER A 336 4.12 -3.52 -20.91
N PHE A 337 3.36 -2.44 -20.66
CA PHE A 337 2.99 -1.47 -21.70
C PHE A 337 4.19 -0.72 -22.27
N LEU A 338 5.20 -0.41 -21.44
CA LEU A 338 6.44 0.22 -21.88
C LEU A 338 7.22 -0.64 -22.89
N LYS A 339 7.03 -1.98 -22.87
CA LYS A 339 7.59 -2.90 -23.86
C LYS A 339 6.78 -2.94 -25.15
N THR A 340 5.46 -2.87 -25.04
CA THR A 340 4.54 -3.01 -26.19
C THR A 340 4.56 -1.78 -27.09
N ASP A 341 4.70 -0.57 -26.53
CA ASP A 341 4.85 0.66 -27.32
C ASP A 341 6.20 0.75 -28.04
N LEU A 342 7.25 0.08 -27.51
CA LEU A 342 8.56 -0.05 -28.16
C LEU A 342 8.55 -0.94 -29.40
N MET A 343 7.59 -1.88 -29.51
CA MET A 343 7.45 -2.77 -30.69
C MET A 343 6.51 -2.21 -31.76
N ARG A 344 5.87 -1.06 -31.50
CA ARG A 344 4.96 -0.37 -32.43
C ARG A 344 5.58 0.86 -33.11
N LEU A 345 6.83 1.18 -32.76
CA LEU A 345 7.71 2.14 -33.44
C LEU A 345 8.76 1.35 -34.21
#